data_AF-A0A6I3KEV9-F1
#
_entry.id   AF-A0A6I3KEV9-F1
#
_cell.length_a   1.000
_cell.length_b   1.000
_cell.length_c   1.000
_cell.angle_alpha   90.00
_cell.angle_beta   90.00
_cell.angle_gamma   90.00
#
_symmetry.space_group_name_H-M   'P 1'
#
loop_
_entity.id
_entity.type
_entity.pdbx_description
1 polymer ?
#
loop_
_entity_poly.entity_id
_entity_poly.type
_entity_poly.pdbx_seq_one_letter_code
_entity_poly.pdbx_strand_id
1 'polypeptide(L)' 'MKPTGNLVADTICRTAEIGLAITGAADAGPLTIIEATPVAVSGACPDCGQPGKLRD' A
#
# COMPACT_ATOMS: atom_id res chain seq x y z
N MET A 1 -8.82 -7.66 12.56
CA MET A 1 -8.23 -8.93 12.13
C MET A 1 -7.42 -9.52 13.28
N LYS A 2 -7.54 -10.82 13.60
CA LYS A 2 -6.61 -11.48 14.55
C LYS A 2 -5.28 -11.65 13.82
N PRO A 3 -4.11 -11.32 14.39
CA PRO A 3 -2.86 -11.50 13.68
C PRO A 3 -2.70 -13.00 13.43
N THR A 4 -2.82 -13.42 12.17
CA THR A 4 -2.35 -14.74 11.76
C THR A 4 -0.87 -14.76 12.12
N GLY A 5 -0.36 -15.77 12.83
CA GLY A 5 0.95 -15.75 13.49
C GLY A 5 2.19 -15.46 12.62
N ASN A 6 2.01 -15.14 11.34
CA ASN A 6 3.03 -14.64 10.42
C ASN A 6 2.85 -13.12 10.19
N LEU A 7 3.78 -12.33 10.74
CA LEU A 7 3.84 -10.87 10.61
C LEU A 7 3.88 -10.39 9.15
N VAL A 8 4.54 -11.14 8.26
CA VAL A 8 4.64 -10.81 6.83
C VAL A 8 3.28 -10.93 6.17
N ALA A 9 2.56 -12.03 6.43
CA ALA A 9 1.21 -12.23 5.89
C ALA A 9 0.22 -11.16 6.40
N ASP A 10 0.31 -10.80 7.69
CA ASP A 10 -0.52 -9.74 8.27
C ASP A 10 -0.23 -8.37 7.63
N THR A 11 1.06 -8.08 7.40
CA THR A 11 1.49 -6.84 6.73
C THR A 11 0.98 -6.77 5.30
N ILE A 12 1.07 -7.88 4.54
CA ILE A 12 0.52 -7.99 3.17
C ILE A 12 -0.99 -7.74 3.18
N CYS A 13 -1.75 -8.42 4.05
CA CYS A 13 -3.20 -8.27 4.10
C CYS A 13 -3.63 -6.83 4.47
N ARG A 14 -2.89 -6.14 5.34
CA ARG A 14 -3.16 -4.74 5.69
C ARG A 14 -2.95 -3.78 4.53
N THR A 15 -2.11 -4.10 3.54
CA THR A 15 -1.95 -3.23 2.37
C THR A 15 -3.27 -3.07 1.60
N ALA A 16 -4.05 -4.15 1.49
CA ALA A 16 -5.38 -4.11 0.88
C ALA A 16 -6.34 -3.23 1.69
N GLU A 17 -6.28 -3.26 3.02
CA GLU A 17 -7.09 -2.40 3.91
C GLU A 17 -6.76 -0.91 3.75
N ILE A 18 -5.50 -0.59 3.39
CA ILE A 18 -5.01 0.79 3.21
C ILE A 18 -5.27 1.28 1.76
N GLY A 19 -5.91 0.47 0.93
CA GLY A 19 -6.25 0.84 -0.46
C GLY A 19 -5.08 0.70 -1.42
N LEU A 20 -4.18 -0.26 -1.18
CA LEU A 20 -3.13 -0.65 -2.11
C LEU A 20 -3.49 -1.98 -2.79
N ALA A 21 -3.31 -2.06 -4.10
CA ALA A 21 -3.34 -3.29 -4.87
C ALA A 21 -1.91 -3.78 -5.08
N ILE A 22 -1.61 -4.99 -4.63
CA ILE A 22 -0.31 -5.62 -4.87
C ILE A 22 -0.24 -6.05 -6.33
N THR A 23 0.80 -5.60 -7.04
CA THR A 23 1.03 -5.87 -8.47
C THR A 23 2.14 -6.88 -8.70
N GLY A 24 2.98 -7.12 -7.69
CA GLY A 24 4.12 -8.02 -7.80
C GLY A 24 4.77 -8.31 -6.45
N ALA A 25 5.55 -9.39 -6.42
CA ALA A 25 6.41 -9.71 -5.32
C ALA A 25 7.71 -10.33 -5.85
N ALA A 26 8.85 -9.94 -5.28
CA ALA A 26 10.16 -10.43 -5.67
C ALA A 26 11.00 -10.80 -4.44
N ASP A 27 11.78 -11.87 -4.59
CA ASP A 27 12.82 -12.23 -3.63
C ASP A 27 14.03 -11.31 -3.82
N ALA A 28 14.47 -10.67 -2.74
CA ALA A 28 15.65 -9.82 -2.69
C ALA A 28 16.60 -10.29 -1.58
N GLY A 29 16.77 -11.62 -1.47
CA GLY A 29 17.60 -12.25 -0.45
C GLY A 29 16.97 -12.16 0.94
N PRO A 30 17.54 -11.39 1.89
CA PRO A 30 16.96 -11.25 3.23
C PRO A 30 15.65 -10.45 3.25
N LEU A 31 15.26 -9.83 2.13
CA LEU A 31 14.07 -9.00 2.01
C LEU A 31 13.12 -9.58 0.95
N THR A 32 11.82 -9.35 1.16
CA THR A 32 10.80 -9.53 0.12
C THR A 32 10.35 -8.15 -0.35
N ILE A 33 10.47 -7.89 -1.64
CA ILE A 33 9.95 -6.66 -2.25
C ILE A 33 8.50 -6.93 -2.64
N ILE A 34 7.59 -6.06 -2.21
CA ILE A 34 6.18 -6.07 -2.62
C ILE A 34 5.94 -4.81 -3.44
N GLU A 35 5.56 -5.00 -4.71
CA GLU A 35 5.15 -3.92 -5.59
C GLU A 35 3.66 -3.68 -5.41
N ALA A 36 3.25 -2.43 -5.25
CA ALA A 36 1.85 -2.09 -5.08
C ALA A 36 1.51 -0.74 -5.69
N THR A 37 0.27 -0.61 -6.17
CA THR A 37 -0.31 0.61 -6.71
C THR A 37 -1.55 1.00 -5.90
N PRO A 38 -1.81 2.29 -5.64
CA PRO A 38 -3.04 2.69 -4.98
C PRO A 38 -4.29 2.29 -5.79
N VAL A 39 -5.29 1.72 -5.11
CA VAL A 39 -6.59 1.34 -5.71
C VAL A 39 -7.40 2.58 -6.06
N ALA A 40 -7.34 3.60 -5.22
CA ALA A 40 -7.99 4.89 -5.42
C ALA A 40 -7.02 6.00 -5.05
N VAL A 41 -6.86 6.96 -5.96
CA VAL A 41 -6.07 8.18 -5.74
C VAL A 41 -7.02 9.37 -5.69
N SER A 42 -7.07 10.05 -4.54
CA SER A 42 -7.66 11.38 -4.49
C SER A 42 -6.64 12.37 -5.04
N GLY A 43 -7.01 13.07 -6.11
CA GLY A 43 -6.25 14.20 -6.61
C GLY A 43 -6.43 15.47 -5.77
N ALA A 44 -7.14 15.42 -4.64
CA ALA A 44 -7.35 16.54 -3.74
C ALA A 44 -6.61 16.34 -2.41
N CYS A 45 -6.08 17.42 -1.85
CA CYS A 45 -5.47 17.41 -0.52
C CYS A 45 -6.52 17.05 0.54
N PRO A 46 -6.27 16.09 1.44
CA PRO A 46 -7.23 15.70 2.47
C PRO A 46 -7.53 16.83 3.48
N ASP A 47 -6.64 17.80 3.62
CA ASP A 47 -6.78 18.90 4.59
C ASP A 47 -7.54 20.11 4.02
N CYS A 48 -7.24 20.51 2.78
CA CYS A 48 -7.80 21.75 2.19
C CYS A 48 -8.69 21.54 0.96
N GLY A 49 -8.82 20.29 0.47
CA GLY A 49 -9.67 19.93 -0.66
C GLY A 49 -9.21 20.47 -2.03
N GLN A 50 -8.11 21.22 -2.08
CA GLN A 50 -7.58 21.78 -3.32
C GLN A 50 -6.93 20.70 -4.19
N PRO A 51 -6.97 20.83 -5.53
CA PRO A 51 -6.25 19.93 -6.42
C PRO A 51 -4.76 19.84 -6.06
N GLY A 52 -4.27 18.62 -5.86
CA GLY A 52 -2.89 18.27 -5.57
C GLY A 52 -2.01 18.51 -6.79
N LYS A 53 -1.69 19.78 -7.03
CA LYS A 53 -0.87 20.24 -8.15
C LYS A 53 0.64 19.95 -7.99
N LEU A 54 1.04 19.24 -6.92
CA LEU A 54 2.45 19.08 -6.49
C LEU A 54 2.79 17.64 -6.10
N ARG A 55 2.27 16.63 -6.82
CA ARG A 55 2.77 15.25 -6.69
C ARG A 55 3.38 14.83 -8.02
N ASP A 56 4.53 15.41 -8.28
CA ASP A 56 5.56 14.99 -9.22
C ASP A 56 6.89 14.91 -8.46
#